data_AF-D0NWE5-F1
#
_entry.id   AF-D0NWE5-F1
#
_cell.length_a   1.000
_cell.length_b   1.000
_cell.length_c   1.000
_cell.angle_alpha   90.00
_cell.angle_beta   90.00
_cell.angle_gamma   90.00
#
_symmetry.space_group_name_H-M   'P 1'
#
loop_
_entity.id
_entity.type
_entity.pdbx_description
1 polymer ?
#
loop_
_entity_poly.entity_id
_entity_poly.type
_entity_poly.pdbx_seq_one_letter_code
_entity_poly.pdbx_strand_id
1 'polypeptide(L)'
;MDMRSKAYPALPDGRGLRLVIPRAGDLRFRPQIPATFSQRLYIHADPRRRFWYARFQVRRKFIVMSTQGDLYAKTSVATFTMADLPKKNVLSMPRVARGDLVKVLDLVQCSRSEGQQWELVFARWRNGMETWLPLEVAQLYATNLLQEFYVNSVNSWAFHSRLQPESLLAFRTEVELWLFHTEFQEFYKRLRQKRASGSTVAQAQQQSSQTPDRKP
;
A
#
# COMPACT_ATOMS: atom_id res chain seq x y z
N MET A 1 -9.08 20.35 -0.11
CA MET A 1 -8.39 19.41 -1.03
C MET A 1 -8.93 18.02 -0.75
N ASP A 2 -9.44 17.32 -1.76
CA ASP A 2 -10.05 16.00 -1.61
C ASP A 2 -9.01 14.96 -1.16
N MET A 3 -9.30 14.20 -0.09
CA MET A 3 -8.41 13.14 0.40
C MET A 3 -8.19 12.05 -0.67
N ARG A 4 -9.13 11.87 -1.58
CA ARG A 4 -9.07 10.85 -2.64
C ARG A 4 -8.04 11.15 -3.72
N SER A 5 -7.60 12.41 -3.84
CA SER A 5 -6.58 12.85 -4.81
C SER A 5 -5.28 13.34 -4.16
N LYS A 6 -5.19 13.27 -2.83
CA LYS A 6 -4.01 13.76 -2.10
C LYS A 6 -2.83 12.80 -2.24
N ALA A 7 -1.74 13.30 -2.82
CA ALA A 7 -0.42 12.69 -2.67
C ALA A 7 0.13 12.98 -1.27
N TYR A 8 0.61 11.95 -0.58
CA TYR A 8 1.21 12.11 0.75
C TYR A 8 2.72 12.32 0.65
N PRO A 9 3.31 13.08 1.58
CA PRO A 9 4.76 13.29 1.60
C PRO A 9 5.51 11.98 1.78
N ALA A 10 6.75 11.92 1.28
CA ALA A 10 7.63 10.80 1.54
C ALA A 10 7.87 10.64 3.05
N LEU A 11 8.01 9.40 3.50
CA LEU A 11 8.41 9.12 4.89
C LEU A 11 9.80 9.73 5.14
N PRO A 12 9.98 10.59 6.17
CA PRO A 12 11.27 11.19 6.47
C PRO A 12 12.34 10.15 6.79
N ASP A 13 13.56 10.37 6.30
CA ASP A 13 14.72 9.56 6.65
C ASP A 13 15.17 9.91 8.07
N GLY A 14 15.05 8.96 9.01
CA GLY A 14 15.47 9.19 10.40
C GLY A 14 15.01 8.11 11.37
N ARG A 15 15.77 7.92 12.46
CA ARG A 15 15.35 7.08 13.59
C ARG A 15 14.38 7.88 14.47
N GLY A 16 13.23 7.30 14.81
CA GLY A 16 12.34 7.85 15.84
C GLY A 16 10.84 7.82 15.52
N LEU A 17 10.46 7.78 14.25
CA LEU A 17 9.06 7.65 13.85
C LEU A 17 8.55 6.25 14.15
N ARG A 18 7.66 6.13 15.15
CA ARG A 18 6.90 4.91 15.40
C ARG A 18 5.76 4.85 14.38
N LEU A 19 5.74 3.77 13.61
CA LEU A 19 4.76 3.56 12.55
C LEU A 19 3.71 2.55 12.99
N VAL A 20 2.47 2.83 12.61
CA VAL A 20 1.38 1.87 12.62
C VAL A 20 1.48 1.05 11.34
N ILE A 21 1.45 -0.28 11.47
CA ILE A 21 1.55 -1.21 10.35
C ILE A 21 0.30 -2.10 10.34
N PRO A 22 -0.39 -2.27 9.21
CA PRO A 22 -1.52 -3.20 9.10
C PRO A 22 -1.07 -4.64 9.31
N ARG A 23 -1.79 -5.37 10.17
CA ARG A 23 -1.53 -6.79 10.42
C ARG A 23 -2.63 -7.69 9.86
N ALA A 24 -3.83 -7.15 9.67
CA ALA A 24 -4.96 -7.84 9.08
C ALA A 24 -5.42 -7.23 7.74
N GLY A 25 -6.37 -7.89 7.10
CA GLY A 25 -6.94 -7.47 5.82
C GLY A 25 -5.94 -7.55 4.65
N ASP A 26 -6.27 -6.89 3.54
CA ASP A 26 -5.43 -6.89 2.34
C ASP A 26 -4.24 -5.92 2.46
N LEU A 27 -4.35 -4.89 3.31
CA LEU A 27 -3.26 -3.93 3.55
C LEU A 27 -2.02 -4.57 4.19
N ARG A 28 -2.16 -5.71 4.89
CA ARG A 28 -1.06 -6.42 5.57
C ARG A 28 0.05 -6.90 4.63
N PHE A 29 -0.23 -6.97 3.33
CA PHE A 29 0.74 -7.48 2.34
C PHE A 29 1.75 -6.42 1.90
N ARG A 30 1.33 -5.16 1.87
CA ARG A 30 2.14 -4.03 1.42
C ARG A 30 3.38 -3.75 2.29
N PRO A 31 3.30 -3.77 3.64
CA PRO A 31 4.45 -3.45 4.49
C PRO A 31 5.41 -4.63 4.70
N GLN A 32 5.20 -5.79 4.07
CA GLN A 32 6.02 -6.98 4.31
C GLN A 32 7.49 -6.67 4.01
N ILE A 33 8.37 -6.93 4.97
CA ILE A 33 9.82 -6.77 4.81
C ILE A 33 10.38 -7.79 3.80
N PRO A 34 11.54 -7.53 3.18
CA PRO A 34 12.05 -8.35 2.07
C PRO A 34 12.10 -9.86 2.33
N ALA A 35 12.47 -10.30 3.54
CA ALA A 35 12.54 -11.72 3.88
C ALA A 35 11.16 -12.40 3.92
N THR A 36 10.16 -11.76 4.52
CA THR A 36 8.77 -12.28 4.52
C THR A 36 8.15 -12.19 3.13
N PHE A 37 8.53 -11.17 2.37
CA PHE A 37 8.07 -10.97 1.01
C PHE A 37 8.58 -12.06 0.06
N SER A 38 9.87 -12.43 0.13
CA SER A 38 10.46 -13.45 -0.75
C SER A 38 9.78 -14.81 -0.61
N GLN A 39 9.37 -15.18 0.60
CA GLN A 39 8.62 -16.41 0.88
C GLN A 39 7.28 -16.50 0.12
N ARG A 40 6.79 -15.38 -0.41
CA ARG A 40 5.51 -15.27 -1.14
C ARG A 40 5.69 -14.94 -2.62
N LEU A 41 6.93 -14.90 -3.12
CA LEU A 41 7.26 -14.66 -4.53
C LEU A 41 7.04 -15.90 -5.42
N TYR A 42 5.85 -16.48 -5.37
CA TYR A 42 5.40 -17.46 -6.36
C TYR A 42 5.02 -16.73 -7.65
N ILE A 43 6.01 -16.49 -8.52
CA ILE A 43 5.84 -15.66 -9.73
C ILE A 43 5.54 -16.55 -10.92
N HIS A 44 4.41 -16.32 -11.59
CA HIS A 44 4.18 -16.83 -12.94
C HIS A 44 4.86 -15.93 -13.96
N ALA A 45 5.54 -16.53 -14.94
CA ALA A 45 6.17 -15.79 -16.02
C ALA A 45 6.10 -16.54 -17.35
N ASP A 46 6.06 -15.79 -18.45
CA ASP A 46 6.30 -16.33 -19.78
C ASP A 46 7.71 -16.97 -19.80
N PRO A 47 7.88 -18.20 -20.31
CA PRO A 47 9.18 -18.85 -20.41
C PRO A 47 10.25 -17.98 -21.09
N ARG A 48 9.85 -17.16 -22.07
CA ARG A 48 10.72 -16.21 -22.78
C ARG A 48 11.22 -15.10 -21.86
N ARG A 49 10.50 -14.74 -20.80
CA ARG A 49 10.89 -13.71 -19.82
C ARG A 49 11.61 -14.30 -18.60
N ARG A 50 11.85 -15.61 -18.53
CA ARG A 50 12.49 -16.26 -17.37
C ARG A 50 13.85 -15.63 -17.02
N PHE A 51 14.63 -15.25 -18.03
CA PHE A 51 15.93 -14.63 -17.83
C PHE A 51 15.86 -13.25 -17.16
N TRP A 52 14.69 -12.59 -17.14
CA TRP A 52 14.50 -11.31 -16.43
C TRP A 52 14.61 -11.47 -14.92
N TYR A 53 14.36 -12.68 -14.41
CA TYR A 53 14.35 -12.98 -12.99
C TYR A 53 15.70 -13.48 -12.47
N ALA A 54 16.73 -13.59 -13.33
CA ALA A 54 18.08 -14.00 -12.92
C ALA A 54 18.62 -13.10 -11.80
N ARG A 55 18.45 -11.79 -11.96
CA ARG A 55 18.68 -10.76 -10.94
C ARG A 55 17.81 -9.55 -11.27
N PHE A 56 16.92 -9.17 -10.36
CA PHE A 56 15.96 -8.11 -10.58
C PHE A 56 15.71 -7.32 -9.30
N GLN A 57 15.40 -6.03 -9.47
CA GLN A 57 15.01 -5.15 -8.38
C GLN A 57 13.49 -5.08 -8.33
N VAL A 58 12.95 -5.09 -7.12
CA VAL A 58 11.53 -4.93 -6.83
C VAL A 58 11.34 -3.66 -6.04
N ARG A 59 10.56 -2.74 -6.59
CA ARG A 59 10.10 -1.51 -5.97
C ARG A 59 8.64 -1.65 -5.54
N ARG A 60 8.38 -1.30 -4.29
CA ARG A 60 7.04 -1.20 -3.69
C ARG A 60 6.81 0.20 -3.15
N LYS A 61 5.57 0.65 -3.24
CA LYS A 61 5.10 1.88 -2.58
C LYS A 61 3.83 1.58 -1.80
N PHE A 62 3.71 2.16 -0.61
CA PHE A 62 2.53 2.01 0.24
C PHE A 62 2.44 3.15 1.25
N ILE A 63 1.23 3.43 1.73
CA ILE A 63 1.02 4.41 2.79
C ILE A 63 1.33 3.78 4.15
N VAL A 64 2.01 4.54 5.01
CA VAL A 64 2.21 4.25 6.42
C VAL A 64 1.69 5.41 7.26
N MET A 65 1.36 5.13 8.52
CA MET A 65 0.89 6.15 9.46
C MET A 65 1.81 6.24 10.66
N SER A 66 2.12 7.46 11.13
CA SER A 66 2.79 7.67 12.42
C SER A 66 1.84 7.35 13.57
N THR A 67 2.38 7.09 14.75
CA THR A 67 1.57 6.99 15.98
C THR A 67 0.87 8.30 16.37
N GLN A 68 1.13 9.41 15.66
CA GLN A 68 0.44 10.70 15.83
C GLN A 68 -0.68 10.92 14.79
N GLY A 69 -0.84 10.01 13.83
CA GLY A 69 -1.88 10.05 12.81
C GLY A 69 -1.47 10.69 11.49
N ASP A 70 -0.19 11.00 11.30
CA ASP A 70 0.33 11.56 10.05
C ASP A 70 0.58 10.44 9.04
N LEU A 71 0.17 10.65 7.80
CA LEU A 71 0.28 9.67 6.72
C LEU A 71 1.44 10.02 5.80
N TYR A 72 2.21 9.00 5.42
CA TYR A 72 3.38 9.13 4.55
C TYR A 72 3.38 8.06 3.47
N ALA A 73 3.93 8.39 2.30
CA ALA A 73 4.27 7.41 1.28
C ALA A 73 5.65 6.81 1.60
N LYS A 74 5.69 5.49 1.80
CA LYS A 74 6.93 4.73 1.95
C LYS A 74 7.24 4.00 0.66
N THR A 75 8.48 4.15 0.19
CA THR A 75 9.03 3.33 -0.90
C THR A 75 9.99 2.31 -0.31
N SER A 76 9.87 1.05 -0.74
CA SER A 76 10.82 -0.01 -0.41
C SER A 76 11.38 -0.58 -1.71
N VAL A 77 12.70 -0.77 -1.73
CA VAL A 77 13.42 -1.34 -2.86
C VAL A 77 14.26 -2.49 -2.36
N ALA A 78 14.17 -3.65 -3.02
CA ALA A 78 14.96 -4.82 -2.70
C ALA A 78 15.37 -5.56 -3.99
N THR A 79 16.55 -6.15 -3.97
CA THR A 79 17.06 -6.95 -5.09
C THR A 79 16.85 -8.42 -4.78
N PHE A 80 16.36 -9.16 -5.77
CA PHE A 80 16.14 -10.60 -5.70
C PHE A 80 16.80 -11.28 -6.90
N THR A 81 17.01 -12.57 -6.73
CA THR A 81 17.51 -13.52 -7.73
C THR A 81 16.56 -14.72 -7.81
N MET A 82 16.77 -15.59 -8.79
CA MET A 82 16.03 -16.85 -8.86
C MET A 82 16.17 -17.69 -7.60
N ALA A 83 17.31 -17.63 -6.89
CA ALA A 83 17.56 -18.40 -5.68
C ALA A 83 16.70 -17.95 -4.49
N ASP A 84 16.23 -16.70 -4.50
CA ASP A 84 15.36 -16.14 -3.46
C ASP A 84 13.90 -16.54 -3.62
N LEU A 85 13.51 -17.09 -4.78
CA LEU A 85 12.15 -17.53 -5.04
C LEU A 85 11.84 -18.84 -4.31
N PRO A 86 10.61 -19.07 -3.83
CA PRO A 86 10.27 -20.27 -3.03
C PRO A 86 10.54 -21.61 -3.74
N LYS A 87 10.44 -21.65 -5.07
CA LYS A 87 10.75 -22.84 -5.89
C LYS A 87 12.10 -22.76 -6.60
N LYS A 88 12.92 -21.76 -6.23
CA LYS A 88 14.14 -21.35 -6.94
C LYS A 88 13.90 -21.15 -8.44
N ASN A 89 12.64 -20.86 -8.80
CA ASN A 89 12.16 -20.81 -10.17
C ASN A 89 10.87 -20.01 -10.25
N VAL A 90 10.58 -19.54 -11.46
CA VAL A 90 9.26 -19.02 -11.84
C VAL A 90 8.32 -20.17 -12.21
N LEU A 91 7.04 -19.95 -11.99
CA LEU A 91 5.95 -20.82 -12.40
C LEU A 91 5.60 -20.57 -13.87
N SER A 92 5.15 -21.61 -14.57
CA SER A 92 4.61 -21.47 -15.93
C SER A 92 3.38 -20.59 -15.95
N MET A 93 3.14 -19.90 -17.07
CA MET A 93 1.93 -19.08 -17.22
C MET A 93 0.66 -19.91 -17.00
N PRO A 94 -0.25 -19.47 -16.12
CA PRO A 94 -1.49 -20.18 -15.86
C PRO A 94 -2.48 -19.94 -17.00
N ARG A 95 -3.38 -20.92 -17.23
CA ARG A 95 -4.59 -20.68 -18.03
C ARG A 95 -5.58 -19.94 -17.13
N VAL A 96 -5.90 -18.71 -17.46
CA VAL A 96 -6.79 -17.85 -16.66
C VAL A 96 -8.12 -17.68 -17.37
N ALA A 97 -9.21 -18.01 -16.69
CA ALA A 97 -10.57 -17.71 -17.10
C ALA A 97 -11.13 -16.50 -16.31
N ARG A 98 -12.19 -15.90 -16.86
CA ARG A 98 -12.91 -14.82 -16.16
C ARG A 98 -13.48 -15.34 -14.84
N GLY A 99 -13.17 -14.65 -13.75
CA GLY A 99 -13.63 -15.02 -12.40
C GLY A 99 -12.75 -16.04 -11.67
N ASP A 100 -11.63 -16.48 -12.24
CA ASP A 100 -10.60 -17.26 -11.54
C ASP A 100 -9.88 -16.40 -10.51
N LEU A 101 -9.56 -15.16 -10.89
CA LEU A 101 -9.01 -14.16 -9.97
C LEU A 101 -10.17 -13.52 -9.22
N VAL A 102 -10.06 -13.47 -7.89
CA VAL A 102 -11.08 -12.89 -7.01
C VAL A 102 -10.60 -11.63 -6.29
N LYS A 103 -9.29 -11.38 -6.25
CA LYS A 103 -8.74 -10.15 -5.67
C LYS A 103 -7.36 -9.82 -6.22
N VAL A 104 -7.07 -8.53 -6.40
CA VAL A 104 -5.70 -7.99 -6.53
C VAL A 104 -5.28 -7.39 -5.18
N LEU A 105 -4.20 -7.90 -4.61
CA LEU A 105 -3.77 -7.66 -3.23
C LEU A 105 -2.61 -6.66 -3.15
N ASP A 106 -1.68 -6.73 -4.09
CA ASP A 106 -0.49 -5.87 -4.13
C ASP A 106 0.02 -5.70 -5.57
N LEU A 107 0.88 -4.71 -5.78
CA LEU A 107 1.57 -4.46 -7.04
C LEU A 107 3.01 -4.06 -6.76
N VAL A 108 3.93 -4.63 -7.54
CA VAL A 108 5.32 -4.22 -7.53
C VAL A 108 5.78 -3.80 -8.92
N GLN A 109 6.71 -2.83 -8.95
CA GLN A 109 7.47 -2.50 -10.14
C GLN A 109 8.79 -3.26 -10.09
N CYS A 110 9.06 -4.02 -11.14
CA CYS A 110 10.29 -4.75 -11.30
C CYS A 110 11.19 -4.04 -12.32
N SER A 111 12.50 -4.10 -12.10
CA SER A 111 13.48 -3.57 -13.03
C SER A 111 14.77 -4.39 -13.02
N ARG A 112 15.57 -4.22 -14.07
CA ARG A 112 16.95 -4.70 -14.13
C ARG A 112 17.93 -3.56 -14.37
N SER A 113 19.20 -3.83 -14.10
CA SER A 113 20.32 -2.94 -14.42
C SER A 113 20.39 -2.60 -15.90
N GLU A 114 19.97 -3.52 -16.77
CA GLU A 114 19.98 -3.40 -18.22
C GLU A 114 18.76 -2.62 -18.78
N GLY A 115 17.97 -2.01 -17.89
CA GLY A 115 16.90 -1.05 -18.24
C GLY A 115 15.51 -1.66 -18.47
N GLN A 116 15.37 -2.99 -18.51
CA GLN A 116 14.05 -3.61 -18.64
C GLN A 116 13.22 -3.35 -17.38
N GLN A 117 11.94 -3.03 -17.58
CA GLN A 117 10.97 -2.78 -16.52
C GLN A 117 9.68 -3.55 -16.80
N TRP A 118 9.06 -4.08 -15.75
CA TRP A 118 7.76 -4.75 -15.81
C TRP A 118 7.04 -4.62 -14.48
N GLU A 119 5.77 -5.00 -14.44
CA GLU A 119 4.97 -4.93 -13.23
C GLU A 119 4.41 -6.31 -12.91
N LEU A 120 4.40 -6.66 -11.62
CA LEU A 120 3.74 -7.86 -11.13
C LEU A 120 2.60 -7.45 -10.20
N VAL A 121 1.50 -8.18 -10.30
CA VAL A 121 0.35 -8.07 -9.40
C VAL A 121 0.25 -9.32 -8.57
N PHE A 122 0.08 -9.15 -7.27
CA PHE A 122 -0.19 -10.24 -6.36
C PHE A 122 -1.70 -10.47 -6.33
N ALA A 123 -2.14 -11.64 -6.76
CA ALA A 123 -3.56 -11.95 -6.92
C ALA A 123 -3.97 -13.15 -6.06
N ARG A 124 -5.20 -13.10 -5.55
CA ARG A 124 -5.88 -14.23 -4.93
C ARG A 124 -6.76 -14.92 -5.96
N TRP A 125 -6.62 -16.23 -6.03
CA TRP A 125 -7.42 -17.11 -6.87
C TRP A 125 -8.67 -17.58 -6.13
N ARG A 126 -9.70 -17.98 -6.87
CA ARG A 126 -10.94 -18.54 -6.32
C ARG A 126 -10.71 -19.76 -5.43
N ASN A 127 -9.69 -20.56 -5.75
CA ASN A 127 -9.30 -21.73 -4.95
C ASN A 127 -8.45 -21.37 -3.71
N GLY A 128 -8.29 -20.09 -3.38
CA GLY A 128 -7.56 -19.61 -2.21
C GLY A 128 -6.04 -19.50 -2.39
N MET A 129 -5.48 -19.93 -3.52
CA MET A 129 -4.07 -19.70 -3.80
C MET A 129 -3.77 -18.21 -3.95
N GLU A 130 -2.52 -17.82 -3.72
CA GLU A 130 -2.04 -16.45 -3.92
C GLU A 130 -0.70 -16.47 -4.65
N THR A 131 -0.62 -15.82 -5.80
CA THR A 131 0.58 -15.82 -6.65
C THR A 131 0.79 -14.46 -7.31
N TRP A 132 2.01 -14.22 -7.77
CA TRP A 132 2.35 -13.05 -8.57
C TRP A 132 2.14 -13.35 -10.06
N LEU A 133 1.47 -12.45 -10.74
CA LEU A 133 1.19 -12.52 -12.17
C LEU A 133 1.77 -11.29 -12.87
N PRO A 134 2.18 -11.38 -14.14
CA PRO A 134 2.43 -10.20 -14.96
C PRO A 134 1.16 -9.33 -14.98
N LEU A 135 1.32 -8.01 -14.86
CA LEU A 135 0.21 -7.06 -14.86
C LEU A 135 -0.74 -7.27 -16.04
N GLU A 136 -0.19 -7.61 -17.21
CA GLU A 136 -0.93 -7.82 -18.46
C GLU A 136 -2.00 -8.90 -18.32
N VAL A 137 -1.77 -9.92 -17.48
CA VAL A 137 -2.77 -10.96 -17.20
C VAL A 137 -3.98 -10.37 -16.48
N ALA A 138 -3.76 -9.56 -15.44
CA ALA A 138 -4.85 -8.94 -14.71
C ALA A 138 -5.59 -7.88 -15.55
N GLN A 139 -4.89 -7.18 -16.43
CA GLN A 139 -5.51 -6.25 -17.38
C GLN A 139 -6.51 -6.96 -18.30
N LEU A 140 -6.17 -8.15 -18.78
CA LEU A 140 -7.00 -8.93 -19.70
C LEU A 140 -8.18 -9.65 -19.01
N TYR A 141 -7.95 -10.23 -17.84
CA TYR A 141 -8.92 -11.15 -17.22
C TYR A 141 -9.61 -10.63 -15.95
N ALA A 142 -9.11 -9.54 -15.36
CA ALA A 142 -9.54 -9.06 -14.05
C ALA A 142 -9.55 -7.52 -13.96
N THR A 143 -9.96 -6.84 -15.03
CA THR A 143 -9.90 -5.37 -15.15
C THR A 143 -10.57 -4.65 -13.99
N ASN A 144 -11.74 -5.10 -13.54
CA ASN A 144 -12.46 -4.48 -12.41
C ASN A 144 -11.70 -4.62 -11.08
N LEU A 145 -11.09 -5.78 -10.83
CA LEU A 145 -10.27 -6.00 -9.63
C LEU A 145 -9.00 -5.14 -9.66
N LEU A 146 -8.44 -4.94 -10.85
CA LEU A 146 -7.29 -4.08 -11.05
C LEU A 146 -7.65 -2.59 -10.86
N GLN A 147 -8.82 -2.16 -11.34
CA GLN A 147 -9.34 -0.81 -11.09
C GLN A 147 -9.57 -0.56 -9.60
N GLU A 148 -10.20 -1.51 -8.90
CA GLU A 148 -10.34 -1.45 -7.45
C GLU A 148 -8.97 -1.27 -6.77
N PHE A 149 -7.98 -2.09 -7.15
CA PHE A 149 -6.64 -2.00 -6.58
C PHE A 149 -5.95 -0.65 -6.84
N TYR A 150 -6.08 -0.11 -8.06
CA TYR A 150 -5.51 1.20 -8.38
C TYR A 150 -6.11 2.30 -7.51
N VAL A 151 -7.41 2.26 -7.25
CA VAL A 151 -8.06 3.20 -6.32
C VAL A 151 -7.56 2.97 -4.90
N ASN A 152 -7.51 1.72 -4.44
CA ASN A 152 -6.99 1.33 -3.12
C ASN A 152 -5.52 1.71 -2.89
N SER A 153 -4.79 2.14 -3.92
CA SER A 153 -3.35 2.44 -3.86
C SER A 153 -3.01 3.79 -4.47
N VAL A 154 -4.02 4.60 -4.79
CA VAL A 154 -3.85 5.87 -5.51
C VAL A 154 -2.96 6.83 -4.73
N ASN A 155 -3.07 6.85 -3.40
CA ASN A 155 -2.34 7.75 -2.54
C ASN A 155 -0.83 7.43 -2.42
N SER A 156 -0.44 6.16 -2.57
CA SER A 156 0.97 5.74 -2.52
C SER A 156 1.64 5.70 -3.89
N TRP A 157 0.93 5.21 -4.91
CA TRP A 157 1.49 5.04 -6.25
C TRP A 157 1.24 6.21 -7.19
N ALA A 158 0.28 7.08 -6.87
CA ALA A 158 -0.19 8.16 -7.74
C ALA A 158 -0.73 7.66 -9.09
N PHE A 159 -1.46 6.53 -9.08
CA PHE A 159 -2.02 5.90 -10.29
C PHE A 159 -3.17 6.66 -10.96
N HIS A 160 -3.27 7.99 -10.79
CA HIS A 160 -4.35 8.81 -11.35
C HIS A 160 -4.55 8.60 -12.85
N SER A 161 -3.48 8.44 -13.62
CA SER A 161 -3.53 8.19 -15.07
C SER A 161 -4.02 6.80 -15.48
N ARG A 162 -4.12 5.85 -14.54
CA ARG A 162 -4.58 4.47 -14.77
C ARG A 162 -6.03 4.23 -14.34
N LEU A 163 -6.65 5.21 -13.68
CA LEU A 163 -8.00 5.12 -13.16
C LEU A 163 -9.02 5.46 -14.24
N GLN A 164 -10.05 4.62 -14.34
CA GLN A 164 -11.27 5.00 -15.04
C GLN A 164 -12.04 6.03 -14.18
N PRO A 165 -12.72 7.01 -14.80
CA PRO A 165 -13.39 8.10 -14.06
C PRO A 165 -14.34 7.62 -12.96
N GLU A 166 -15.09 6.56 -13.22
CA GLU A 166 -16.10 6.02 -12.29
C GLU A 166 -15.50 5.21 -11.13
N SER A 167 -14.28 4.68 -11.31
CA SER A 167 -13.62 3.83 -10.31
C SER A 167 -13.43 4.56 -8.99
N LEU A 168 -13.10 5.87 -9.04
CA LEU A 168 -12.92 6.68 -7.85
C LEU A 168 -14.19 6.86 -7.04
N LEU A 169 -15.38 6.71 -7.63
CA LEU A 169 -16.65 6.77 -6.90
C LEU A 169 -17.06 5.38 -6.38
N ALA A 170 -16.71 4.33 -7.11
CA ALA A 170 -17.10 2.95 -6.81
C ALA A 170 -16.29 2.30 -5.68
N PHE A 171 -15.00 2.66 -5.54
CA PHE A 171 -14.08 1.96 -4.64
C PHE A 171 -13.49 2.86 -3.56
N ARG A 172 -13.03 2.26 -2.46
CA ARG A 172 -12.36 2.98 -1.37
C ARG A 172 -10.89 3.23 -1.69
N THR A 173 -10.40 4.41 -1.37
CA THR A 173 -8.98 4.79 -1.48
C THR A 173 -8.13 4.15 -0.38
N GLU A 174 -6.80 4.21 -0.52
CA GLU A 174 -5.88 3.66 0.48
C GLU A 174 -6.14 4.25 1.87
N VAL A 175 -6.35 5.56 1.96
CA VAL A 175 -6.62 6.28 3.21
C VAL A 175 -7.96 5.88 3.81
N GLU A 176 -8.99 5.70 2.98
CA GLU A 176 -10.29 5.21 3.45
C GLU A 176 -10.16 3.78 3.96
N LEU A 177 -9.36 2.92 3.33
CA LEU A 177 -9.07 1.59 3.86
C LEU A 177 -8.41 1.70 5.24
N TRP A 178 -7.48 2.63 5.46
CA TRP A 178 -6.93 2.89 6.80
C TRP A 178 -8.02 3.33 7.79
N LEU A 179 -8.86 4.32 7.42
CA LEU A 179 -9.87 4.90 8.31
C LEU A 179 -10.98 3.91 8.71
N PHE A 180 -11.43 3.07 7.78
CA PHE A 180 -12.56 2.18 7.97
C PHE A 180 -12.17 0.79 8.47
N HIS A 181 -10.89 0.41 8.38
CA HIS A 181 -10.45 -0.91 8.84
C HIS A 181 -10.48 -0.99 10.38
N THR A 182 -11.12 -2.04 10.90
CA THR A 182 -11.41 -2.23 12.33
C THR A 182 -10.15 -2.16 13.19
N GLU A 183 -9.03 -2.69 12.70
CA GLU A 183 -7.72 -2.62 13.39
C GLU A 183 -7.31 -1.19 13.76
N PHE A 184 -7.72 -0.18 12.98
CA PHE A 184 -7.30 1.21 13.17
C PHE A 184 -8.37 2.11 13.78
N GLN A 185 -9.64 1.70 13.81
CA GLN A 185 -10.72 2.54 14.33
C GLN A 185 -10.46 2.99 15.79
N GLU A 186 -10.00 2.07 16.64
CA GLU A 186 -9.65 2.39 18.03
C GLU A 186 -8.44 3.30 18.15
N PHE A 187 -7.43 3.11 17.29
CA PHE A 187 -6.28 4.00 17.22
C PHE A 187 -6.71 5.43 16.86
N TYR A 188 -7.57 5.60 15.85
CA TYR A 188 -8.12 6.90 15.47
C TYR A 188 -8.99 7.53 16.56
N LYS A 189 -9.74 6.73 17.32
CA LYS A 189 -10.53 7.23 18.46
C LYS A 189 -9.62 7.82 19.54
N ARG A 190 -8.55 7.10 19.91
CA ARG A 190 -7.55 7.58 20.88
C ARG A 190 -6.82 8.83 20.40
N LEU A 191 -6.46 8.92 19.12
CA LEU A 191 -5.85 10.12 18.54
C LEU A 191 -6.77 11.35 18.66
N ARG A 192 -8.06 11.20 18.34
CA ARG A 192 -9.04 12.29 18.46
C ARG A 192 -9.20 12.76 19.91
N GLN A 193 -9.26 11.83 20.86
CA GLN A 193 -9.33 12.15 22.28
C GLN A 193 -8.10 12.93 22.76
N LYS A 194 -6.89 12.50 22.40
CA LYS A 194 -5.64 13.20 22.78
C LYS A 194 -5.58 14.63 22.24
N ARG A 195 -6.02 14.84 21.00
CA ARG A 195 -6.09 16.17 20.38
C ARG A 195 -7.10 17.07 21.10
N ALA A 196 -8.29 16.54 21.41
CA ALA A 196 -9.29 17.28 22.17
C ALA A 196 -8.79 17.66 23.58
N SER A 197 -8.13 16.75 24.29
CA SER A 197 -7.58 17.02 25.62
C SER A 197 -6.42 18.02 25.60
N GLY A 198 -5.57 17.99 24.55
CA GLY A 198 -4.47 18.95 24.38
C GLY A 198 -4.96 20.36 24.05
N SER A 199 -6.07 20.49 23.33
CA SER A 199 -6.72 21.79 23.04
C SER A 199 -7.35 22.42 24.29
N THR A 200 -7.92 21.63 25.20
CA THR A 200 -8.49 22.14 26.46
C THR A 200 -7.44 22.68 27.44
N VAL A 201 -6.23 22.11 27.48
CA VAL A 201 -5.16 22.62 28.38
C VAL A 201 -4.58 23.94 27.86
N ALA A 202 -4.47 24.11 26.53
CA ALA A 202 -4.02 25.37 25.93
C ALA A 202 -5.02 26.52 26.12
N GLN A 203 -6.33 26.24 26.11
CA GLN A 203 -7.36 27.25 26.41
C GLN A 203 -7.43 27.61 27.90
N ALA A 204 -7.19 26.66 28.81
CA ALA A 204 -7.17 26.95 30.25
C ALA A 204 -5.99 27.87 30.66
N GLN A 205 -4.82 27.75 30.00
CA GLN A 205 -3.67 28.63 30.28
C GLN A 205 -3.80 30.04 29.69
N GLN A 206 -4.58 30.23 28.61
CA GLN A 206 -4.87 31.58 28.07
C GLN A 206 -5.97 32.31 28.84
N GLN A 207 -6.89 31.60 29.50
CA GLN A 207 -7.90 32.24 30.37
C GLN A 207 -7.39 32.56 31.77
N SER A 208 -6.36 31.89 32.27
CA SER A 208 -5.77 32.20 33.58
C SER A 208 -4.78 33.38 33.57
N SER A 209 -4.50 33.99 32.41
CA SER A 209 -3.59 35.14 32.27
C SER A 209 -4.32 36.48 31.99
N GLN A 210 -5.64 36.51 32.10
CA GLN A 210 -6.43 37.76 32.10
C GLN A 210 -7.10 37.97 33.46
N THR A 211 -6.33 38.36 34.46
CA THR A 211 -6.86 39.03 35.65
C THR A 211 -7.15 40.49 35.27
N PRO A 212 -8.37 41.02 35.46
CA PRO A 212 -8.66 42.41 35.17
C PRO A 212 -8.10 43.28 36.30
N ASP A 213 -7.09 44.09 36.02
CA ASP A 213 -6.69 45.15 36.93
C ASP A 213 -7.81 46.18 37.00
N ARG A 214 -8.54 46.13 38.11
CA ARG A 214 -9.59 47.08 38.48
C ARG A 214 -8.93 48.16 39.34
N LYS A 215 -8.84 49.35 38.75
CA LYS A 215 -8.78 50.73 39.27
C LYS A 215 -8.88 50.97 40.80
N PRO A 216 -8.27 52.07 41.26
CA PRO A 216 -9.03 53.35 41.34
C PRO A 216 -8.75 54.34 40.22
#